data_AF-A0A430A565-F1
#
_entry.id   AF-A0A430A565-F1
#
_cell.length_a   1.000
_cell.length_b   1.000
_cell.length_c   1.000
_cell.angle_alpha   90.00
_cell.angle_beta   90.00
_cell.angle_gamma   90.00
#
_symmetry.space_group_name_H-M   'P 1'
#
loop_
_entity.id
_entity.type
_entity.pdbx_description
1 polymer ?
#
loop_
_entity_poly.entity_id
_entity_poly.type
_entity_poly.pdbx_seq_one_letter_code
_entity_poly.pdbx_strand_id
1 'polypeptide(L)'
;MEQHEYTELLETLDKVRQSKDLDEIHQTVLSIFSICGLTVSEVASLLTSLMRNVLNQEHNAKYLKDVNGINAEDLTAEQVLAIQNLLVSLSYNGQA
;
A
#
# COMPACT_ATOMS: atom_id res chain seq x y z
N MET A 1 -24.39 3.90 4.37
CA MET A 1 -23.83 4.21 3.05
C MET A 1 -24.97 4.10 2.06
N GLU A 2 -25.45 5.24 1.59
CA GLU A 2 -26.55 5.29 0.64
C GLU A 2 -26.09 4.73 -0.72
N GLN A 3 -27.01 4.17 -1.50
CA GLN A 3 -26.71 3.50 -2.76
C GLN A 3 -25.95 4.40 -3.75
N HIS A 4 -26.14 5.71 -3.64
CA HIS A 4 -25.47 6.76 -4.41
C HIS A 4 -23.98 6.89 -4.06
N GLU A 5 -23.62 6.91 -2.77
CA GLU A 5 -22.23 7.02 -2.30
C GLU A 5 -21.39 5.80 -2.75
N TYR A 6 -22.02 4.63 -2.80
CA TYR A 6 -21.37 3.41 -3.28
C TYR A 6 -21.04 3.47 -4.79
N THR A 7 -21.96 4.01 -5.59
CA THR A 7 -21.74 4.18 -7.04
C THR A 7 -20.63 5.19 -7.32
N GLU A 8 -20.58 6.31 -6.61
CA GLU A 8 -19.52 7.33 -6.76
C GLU A 8 -18.13 6.78 -6.37
N LEU A 9 -18.06 5.97 -5.31
CA LEU A 9 -16.82 5.30 -4.92
C LEU A 9 -16.32 4.36 -6.03
N LEU A 10 -17.21 3.57 -6.64
CA LEU A 10 -16.84 2.66 -7.73
C LEU A 10 -16.33 3.40 -8.98
N GLU A 11 -16.95 4.51 -9.35
CA GLU A 11 -16.49 5.36 -10.46
C GLU A 11 -15.12 5.98 -10.18
N THR A 12 -14.89 6.41 -8.94
CA THR A 12 -13.59 6.95 -8.50
C THR A 12 -12.51 5.87 -8.56
N LEU A 13 -12.82 4.66 -8.10
CA LEU A 13 -11.89 3.52 -8.15
C LEU A 13 -11.55 3.11 -9.59
N ASP A 14 -12.50 3.19 -10.53
CA ASP A 14 -12.21 2.89 -11.93
C ASP A 14 -11.29 3.93 -12.58
N LYS A 15 -11.49 5.22 -12.29
CA LYS A 15 -10.58 6.29 -12.74
C LYS A 15 -9.18 6.11 -12.18
N VAL A 16 -9.06 5.88 -10.88
CA VAL A 16 -7.79 5.61 -10.19
C VAL A 16 -7.09 4.38 -10.76
N ARG A 17 -7.84 3.32 -11.10
CA ARG A 17 -7.28 2.12 -11.73
C ARG A 17 -6.68 2.41 -13.10
N GLN A 18 -7.30 3.30 -13.88
CA GLN A 18 -6.86 3.66 -15.23
C GLN A 18 -5.68 4.64 -15.20
N SER A 19 -5.74 5.67 -14.35
CA SER A 19 -4.68 6.69 -14.24
C SER A 19 -3.43 6.14 -13.55
N LYS A 20 -3.61 5.24 -12.55
CA LYS A 20 -2.57 4.84 -11.59
C LYS A 20 -1.86 6.05 -10.98
N ASP A 21 -2.56 7.17 -10.87
CA ASP A 21 -2.02 8.40 -10.30
C ASP A 21 -1.85 8.21 -8.79
N LEU A 22 -0.59 8.21 -8.35
CA LEU A 22 -0.25 7.95 -6.95
C LEU A 22 -0.76 9.06 -6.02
N ASP A 23 -0.89 10.29 -6.51
CA ASP A 23 -1.40 11.41 -5.72
C ASP A 23 -2.92 11.27 -5.51
N GLU A 24 -3.67 10.89 -6.56
CA GLU A 24 -5.11 10.60 -6.43
C GLU A 24 -5.38 9.41 -5.50
N ILE A 25 -4.56 8.36 -5.59
CA ILE A 25 -4.63 7.20 -4.68
C ILE A 25 -4.36 7.65 -3.24
N HIS A 26 -3.32 8.45 -3.03
CA HIS A 26 -2.95 8.94 -1.71
C HIS A 26 -4.09 9.75 -1.08
N GLN A 27 -4.66 10.70 -1.81
CA GLN A 27 -5.76 11.53 -1.30
C GLN A 27 -6.98 10.67 -0.94
N THR A 28 -7.33 9.70 -1.79
CA THR A 28 -8.44 8.78 -1.53
C THR A 28 -8.23 7.99 -0.23
N VAL A 29 -7.03 7.43 -0.04
CA VAL A 29 -6.68 6.68 1.18
C VAL A 29 -6.72 7.58 2.43
N LEU A 30 -6.23 8.81 2.32
CA LEU A 30 -6.26 9.77 3.43
C LEU A 30 -7.70 10.18 3.81
N SER A 31 -8.58 10.34 2.82
CA SER A 31 -10.01 10.59 3.07
C SER A 31 -10.66 9.43 3.82
N ILE A 32 -10.35 8.17 3.45
CA ILE A 32 -10.84 6.99 4.16
C ILE A 32 -10.41 7.00 5.63
N PHE A 33 -9.12 7.26 5.91
CA PHE A 33 -8.63 7.32 7.30
C PHE A 33 -9.33 8.41 8.12
N SER A 34 -9.58 9.56 7.50
CA SER A 34 -10.25 10.69 8.12
C SER A 34 -11.73 10.41 8.42
N ILE A 35 -12.47 9.83 7.47
CA ILE A 35 -13.89 9.48 7.61
C ILE A 35 -14.08 8.40 8.69
N CYS A 36 -13.18 7.41 8.75
CA CYS A 36 -13.22 6.35 9.75
C CYS A 36 -12.74 6.82 11.14
N GLY A 37 -12.15 8.01 11.27
CA GLY A 37 -11.63 8.52 12.53
C GLY A 37 -10.46 7.72 13.09
N LEU A 38 -9.61 7.16 12.21
CA LEU A 38 -8.51 6.28 12.65
C LEU A 38 -7.43 7.06 13.40
N THR A 39 -6.94 6.47 14.48
CA THR A 39 -5.78 6.97 15.23
C THR A 39 -4.48 6.71 14.49
N VAL A 40 -3.43 7.46 14.86
CA VAL A 40 -2.08 7.29 14.28
C VAL A 40 -1.57 5.85 14.42
N SER A 41 -1.81 5.20 15.56
CA SER A 41 -1.42 3.80 15.80
C SER A 41 -2.16 2.81 14.91
N GLU A 42 -3.44 3.05 14.65
CA GLU A 42 -4.25 2.19 13.75
C GLU A 42 -3.80 2.36 12.31
N VAL A 43 -3.56 3.60 11.87
CA VAL A 43 -3.02 3.90 10.53
C VAL A 43 -1.64 3.23 10.35
N ALA A 44 -0.74 3.36 11.32
CA ALA A 44 0.58 2.73 11.24
C ALA A 44 0.50 1.20 11.12
N SER A 45 -0.39 0.58 11.90
CA SER A 45 -0.62 -0.87 11.87
C SER A 45 -1.20 -1.32 10.52
N LEU A 46 -2.15 -0.56 9.99
CA LEU A 46 -2.77 -0.83 8.69
C LEU A 46 -1.77 -0.73 7.55
N LEU A 47 -0.97 0.35 7.50
CA LEU A 47 0.04 0.53 6.46
C LEU A 47 1.09 -0.59 6.50
N THR A 48 1.53 -0.99 7.70
CA THR A 48 2.49 -2.10 7.86
C THR A 48 1.89 -3.42 7.38
N SER A 49 0.63 -3.71 7.75
CA SER A 49 -0.07 -4.92 7.29
C SER A 49 -0.31 -4.93 5.79
N LEU A 50 -0.71 -3.79 5.21
CA LEU A 50 -0.89 -3.63 3.76
C LEU A 50 0.42 -3.87 3.03
N MET A 51 1.52 -3.29 3.49
CA MET A 51 2.84 -3.51 2.88
C MET A 51 3.24 -4.99 2.93
N ARG A 52 3.02 -5.68 4.07
CA ARG A 52 3.24 -7.12 4.18
C ARG A 52 2.41 -7.90 3.16
N ASN A 53 1.14 -7.55 2.98
CA ASN A 53 0.26 -8.20 2.01
C ASN A 53 0.75 -7.97 0.57
N VAL A 54 1.19 -6.74 0.24
CA VAL A 54 1.77 -6.42 -1.07
C VAL A 54 3.03 -7.23 -1.34
N LEU A 55 3.94 -7.35 -0.37
CA LEU A 55 5.16 -8.17 -0.49
C LEU A 55 4.83 -9.67 -0.69
N ASN A 56 3.72 -10.14 -0.12
CA ASN A 56 3.24 -11.52 -0.26
C ASN A 56 2.41 -11.77 -1.54
N GLN A 57 2.13 -10.76 -2.36
CA GLN A 57 1.50 -11.00 -3.66
C GLN A 57 2.44 -11.81 -4.56
N GLU A 58 1.89 -12.78 -5.29
CA GLU A 58 2.67 -13.81 -6.02
C GLU A 58 3.85 -13.25 -6.82
N HIS A 59 3.62 -12.16 -7.58
CA HIS A 59 4.67 -11.54 -8.39
C HIS A 59 5.78 -10.87 -7.57
N ASN A 60 5.45 -10.24 -6.43
CA ASN A 60 6.42 -9.60 -5.55
C ASN A 60 7.17 -10.62 -4.69
N ALA A 61 6.46 -11.62 -4.16
CA ALA A 61 7.06 -12.72 -3.41
C ALA A 61 8.06 -13.50 -4.27
N LYS A 62 7.70 -13.75 -5.53
CA LYS A 62 8.61 -14.36 -6.51
C LYS A 62 9.84 -13.49 -6.75
N TYR A 63 9.68 -12.18 -6.97
CA TYR A 63 10.81 -11.27 -7.15
C TYR A 63 11.76 -11.27 -5.94
N LEU A 64 11.23 -11.16 -4.72
CA LEU A 64 12.01 -11.19 -3.48
C LEU A 64 12.80 -12.49 -3.31
N LYS A 65 12.17 -13.62 -3.67
CA LYS A 65 12.80 -14.93 -3.61
C LYS A 65 13.89 -15.08 -4.66
N ASP A 66 13.60 -14.73 -5.91
CA ASP A 66 14.48 -14.96 -7.05
C ASP A 66 15.70 -14.02 -7.05
N VAL A 67 15.53 -12.78 -6.59
CA VAL A 67 16.59 -11.75 -6.61
C VAL A 67 17.38 -11.70 -5.31
N ASN A 68 16.72 -11.94 -4.17
CA ASN A 68 17.31 -11.69 -2.85
C ASN A 68 17.31 -12.92 -1.92
N GLY A 69 16.70 -14.04 -2.33
CA GLY A 69 16.55 -15.22 -1.46
C GLY A 69 15.61 -14.97 -0.28
N ILE A 70 14.79 -13.93 -0.32
CA ILE A 70 13.90 -13.53 0.77
C ILE A 70 12.56 -14.24 0.59
N ASN A 71 12.10 -14.95 1.63
CA ASN A 71 10.74 -15.48 1.67
C ASN A 71 9.79 -14.43 2.29
N ALA A 72 8.81 -13.95 1.52
CA ALA A 72 7.90 -12.89 1.95
C ALA A 72 7.01 -13.30 3.14
N GLU A 73 6.71 -14.59 3.27
CA GLU A 73 5.85 -15.12 4.34
C GLU A 73 6.54 -15.03 5.72
N ASP A 74 7.87 -15.19 5.73
CA ASP A 74 8.71 -15.22 6.93
C ASP A 74 9.07 -13.83 7.46
N LEU A 75 8.68 -12.76 6.75
CA LEU A 75 9.02 -11.39 7.14
C LEU A 75 8.29 -10.98 8.42
N THR A 76 9.07 -10.54 9.40
CA THR A 76 8.57 -9.86 10.60
C THR A 76 8.11 -8.43 10.27
N ALA A 77 7.30 -7.81 11.14
CA ALA A 77 6.87 -6.43 10.96
C ALA A 77 8.04 -5.44 10.87
N GLU A 78 9.10 -5.65 11.66
CA GLU A 78 10.32 -4.84 11.63
C GLU A 78 11.02 -4.94 10.26
N GLN A 79 11.13 -6.15 9.71
CA GLN A 79 11.74 -6.34 8.39
C GLN A 79 10.89 -5.74 7.27
N VAL A 80 9.56 -5.81 7.36
CA VAL A 80 8.66 -5.14 6.41
C VAL A 80 8.89 -3.62 6.43
N LEU A 81 9.00 -3.01 7.61
CA LEU A 81 9.29 -1.57 7.74
C LEU A 81 10.68 -1.22 7.19
N ALA A 82 11.69 -2.05 7.42
CA ALA A 82 13.03 -1.86 6.88
C ALA A 82 13.04 -1.89 5.35
N ILE A 83 12.34 -2.86 4.73
CA ILE A 83 12.17 -2.96 3.28
C ILE A 83 11.44 -1.72 2.75
N GLN A 84 10.35 -1.32 3.39
CA GLN A 84 9.58 -0.14 2.99
C GLN A 84 10.44 1.13 3.01
N ASN A 85 11.21 1.36 4.08
CA ASN A 85 12.13 2.49 4.17
C ASN A 85 13.18 2.47 3.05
N LEU A 86 13.76 1.30 2.75
CA LEU A 86 14.73 1.14 1.67
C LEU A 86 14.13 1.50 0.31
N LEU A 87 12.96 0.93 -0.03
CA LEU A 87 12.30 1.17 -1.32
C LEU A 87 11.87 2.65 -1.49
N VAL A 88 11.34 3.26 -0.43
CA VAL A 88 11.00 4.69 -0.43
C VAL A 88 12.23 5.54 -0.69
N SER A 89 13.37 5.22 -0.05
CA SER A 89 14.61 5.97 -0.25
C SER A 89 15.15 5.86 -1.69
N LEU A 90 15.02 4.69 -2.32
CA LEU A 90 15.44 4.48 -3.71
C LEU A 90 14.56 5.27 -4.69
N SER A 91 13.26 5.32 -4.43
CA SER A 91 12.29 6.09 -5.22
C SER A 91 12.57 7.60 -5.16
N TYR A 92 12.83 8.15 -3.97
CA TYR A 92 13.18 9.57 -3.83
C TYR A 92 14.54 9.94 -4.42
N ASN A 93 15.48 9.00 -4.46
CA ASN A 93 16.81 9.23 -5.05
C ASN A 93 16.84 9.02 -6.58
N GLY A 94 15.69 8.76 -7.22
CA GLY A 94 15.58 8.59 -8.68
C GLY A 94 16.28 7.34 -9.22
N GLN A 95 16.43 6.30 -8.39
CA GLN A 95 17.11 5.04 -8.76
C GLN A 95 16.14 3.87 -9.03
N ALA A 96 14.85 4.16 -9.22
CA ALA A 96 13.80 3.17 -9.51
C ALA A 96 13.30 3.29 -10.95
#